data_AF-A0A285CPM4-F1
#
_entry.id   AF-A0A285CPM4-F1
#
_cell.length_a   1.000
_cell.length_b   1.000
_cell.length_c   1.000
_cell.angle_alpha   90.00
_cell.angle_beta   90.00
_cell.angle_gamma   90.00
#
_symmetry.space_group_name_H-M   'P 1'
#
loop_
_entity.id
_entity.type
_entity.pdbx_description
1 polymer ?
#
loop_
_entity_poly.entity_id
_entity_poly.type
_entity_poly.pdbx_seq_one_letter_code
_entity_poly.pdbx_strand_id
1 'polypeptide(L)'
;MEGRCTCGEIRYRLTAAPLFVHCCHCTWCQRETGSAFALNALIETAHVEILSGRPETVATPSASGKGQNIARCPACRVALFSHYAGAGHRMAFVRVGTLDDPAACPPDIHIFTTTKQPWVTLDGRVPVMPDYYRRSEHWPAESLTRFQALRAAPA
;
A
#
# COMPACT_ATOMS: atom_id res chain seq x y z
N MET A 1 -9.53 10.83 -3.95
CA MET A 1 -8.69 10.42 -5.09
C MET A 1 -9.37 9.24 -5.79
N GLU A 2 -9.25 9.06 -7.10
CA GLU A 2 -9.82 7.90 -7.79
C GLU A 2 -8.74 7.03 -8.42
N GLY A 3 -9.09 5.79 -8.74
CA GLY A 3 -8.23 4.86 -9.44
C GLY A 3 -9.00 3.74 -10.10
N ARG A 4 -8.24 2.91 -10.83
CA ARG A 4 -8.77 1.80 -11.62
C ARG A 4 -7.75 0.70 -11.83
N CYS A 5 -8.22 -0.51 -12.13
CA CYS A 5 -7.36 -1.52 -12.72
C CYS A 5 -7.04 -1.20 -14.19
N THR A 6 -6.06 -1.89 -14.79
CA THR A 6 -5.62 -1.63 -16.18
C THR A 6 -6.73 -1.80 -17.21
N CYS A 7 -7.61 -2.80 -17.07
CA CYS A 7 -8.75 -2.99 -17.98
C CYS A 7 -9.93 -2.04 -17.70
N GLY A 8 -9.91 -1.27 -16.61
CA GLY A 8 -10.96 -0.32 -16.23
C GLY A 8 -12.21 -0.93 -15.60
N GLU A 9 -12.35 -2.26 -15.55
CA GLU A 9 -13.54 -2.93 -14.97
C GLU A 9 -13.76 -2.57 -13.50
N ILE A 10 -12.67 -2.50 -12.73
CA ILE A 10 -12.71 -2.03 -11.35
C ILE A 10 -12.39 -0.54 -11.32
N ARG A 11 -13.31 0.25 -10.79
CA ARG A 11 -13.12 1.65 -10.38
C ARG A 11 -13.25 1.77 -8.88
N TYR A 12 -12.41 2.58 -8.26
CA TYR A 12 -12.48 2.84 -6.83
C TYR A 12 -12.16 4.30 -6.49
N ARG A 13 -12.55 4.71 -5.29
CA ARG A 13 -12.30 6.03 -4.73
C ARG A 13 -11.71 5.92 -3.33
N LEU A 14 -10.73 6.76 -3.06
CA LEU A 14 -10.24 7.07 -1.73
C LEU A 14 -10.95 8.33 -1.22
N THR A 15 -11.73 8.20 -0.15
CA THR A 15 -12.53 9.31 0.44
C THR A 15 -11.78 10.15 1.46
N ALA A 16 -10.56 9.74 1.82
CA ALA A 16 -9.63 10.51 2.64
C ALA A 16 -8.22 10.47 2.03
N ALA A 17 -7.34 11.38 2.46
CA ALA A 17 -5.93 11.29 2.13
C ALA A 17 -5.29 10.05 2.78
N PRO A 18 -4.31 9.40 2.13
CA PRO A 18 -3.52 8.34 2.74
C PRO A 18 -2.89 8.78 4.06
N LEU A 19 -2.76 7.83 4.99
CA LEU A 19 -2.04 8.02 6.25
C LEU A 19 -0.54 8.19 6.01
N PHE A 20 0.01 7.41 5.08
CA PHE A 20 1.44 7.37 4.76
C PHE A 20 1.68 6.52 3.50
N VAL A 21 2.73 6.81 2.73
CA VAL A 21 3.07 6.10 1.49
C VAL A 21 4.41 5.36 1.64
N HIS A 22 4.38 4.04 1.52
CA HIS A 22 5.59 3.19 1.61
C HIS A 22 6.08 2.83 0.21
N CYS A 23 7.34 3.12 -0.07
CA CYS A 23 8.08 2.48 -1.16
C CYS A 23 8.86 1.30 -0.59
N CYS A 24 8.30 0.11 -0.73
CA CYS A 24 8.87 -1.12 -0.20
C CYS A 24 9.76 -1.81 -1.23
N HIS A 25 11.03 -2.00 -0.87
CA HIS A 25 12.05 -2.60 -1.71
C HIS A 25 12.28 -4.08 -1.45
N CYS A 26 11.47 -4.74 -0.59
CA CYS A 26 11.69 -6.14 -0.29
C CYS A 26 11.46 -7.04 -1.52
N THR A 27 12.17 -8.18 -1.59
CA THR A 27 12.06 -9.11 -2.72
C THR A 27 10.64 -9.67 -2.92
N TRP A 28 9.80 -9.70 -1.88
CA TRP A 28 8.39 -10.08 -2.00
C TRP A 28 7.58 -9.01 -2.74
N CYS A 29 7.74 -7.74 -2.39
CA CYS A 29 7.10 -6.63 -3.11
C CYS A 29 7.57 -6.52 -4.56
N GLN A 30 8.84 -6.84 -4.83
CA GLN A 30 9.37 -6.94 -6.19
C GLN A 30 8.65 -8.05 -6.99
N ARG A 31 8.56 -9.27 -6.45
CA ARG A 31 7.83 -10.38 -7.10
C ARG A 31 6.35 -10.06 -7.33
N GLU A 32 5.69 -9.45 -6.34
CA GLU A 32 4.27 -9.11 -6.41
C GLU A 32 3.92 -8.08 -7.49
N THR A 33 4.88 -7.23 -7.87
CA THR A 33 4.67 -6.15 -8.85
C THR A 33 5.38 -6.39 -10.18
N GLY A 34 6.38 -7.28 -10.20
CA GLY A 34 7.33 -7.38 -11.30
C GLY A 34 8.28 -6.18 -11.43
N SER A 35 8.20 -5.20 -10.51
CA SER A 35 9.02 -3.98 -10.51
C SER A 35 10.13 -4.04 -9.46
N ALA A 36 10.97 -3.01 -9.39
CA ALA A 36 12.03 -2.90 -8.40
C ALA A 36 11.53 -2.64 -6.96
N PHE A 37 10.27 -2.23 -6.81
CA PHE A 37 9.62 -1.95 -5.53
C PHE A 37 8.09 -1.96 -5.67
N ALA A 38 7.39 -1.99 -4.54
CA ALA A 38 5.96 -1.70 -4.49
C ALA A 38 5.72 -0.38 -3.76
N LEU A 39 5.01 0.55 -4.42
CA LEU A 39 4.56 1.80 -3.82
C LEU A 39 3.12 1.64 -3.31
N ASN A 40 2.94 1.74 -2.00
CA ASN A 40 1.66 1.52 -1.34
C ASN A 40 1.24 2.72 -0.51
N ALA A 41 0.07 3.29 -0.80
CA ALA A 41 -0.59 4.27 0.04
C ALA A 41 -1.39 3.54 1.13
N LEU A 42 -1.04 3.76 2.39
CA LEU A 42 -1.74 3.19 3.52
C LEU A 42 -2.94 4.06 3.86
N ILE A 43 -4.11 3.44 4.02
CA ILE A 43 -5.35 4.13 4.37
C ILE A 43 -6.27 3.18 5.13
N GLU A 44 -7.16 3.71 5.95
CA GLU A 44 -8.26 2.96 6.54
C GLU A 44 -9.11 2.35 5.42
N THR A 45 -9.43 1.06 5.54
CA THR A 45 -10.22 0.34 4.53
C THR A 45 -11.59 0.96 4.32
N ALA A 46 -12.17 1.57 5.37
CA ALA A 46 -13.44 2.29 5.29
C ALA A 46 -13.41 3.49 4.32
N HIS A 47 -12.21 4.00 3.99
CA HIS A 47 -12.04 5.07 3.00
C HIS A 47 -11.76 4.55 1.59
N VAL A 48 -11.81 3.24 1.35
CA VAL A 48 -11.68 2.63 0.01
C VAL A 48 -13.07 2.21 -0.47
N GLU A 49 -13.65 2.99 -1.36
CA GLU A 49 -14.97 2.74 -1.95
C GLU A 49 -14.82 2.12 -3.34
N ILE A 50 -15.46 0.98 -3.59
CA ILE A 50 -15.55 0.40 -4.94
C ILE A 50 -16.72 1.05 -5.67
N LEU A 51 -16.41 1.75 -6.76
CA LEU A 51 -17.39 2.45 -7.60
C LEU A 51 -17.97 1.54 -8.69
N SER A 52 -17.17 0.61 -9.22
CA SER A 52 -17.61 -0.35 -10.22
C SER A 52 -16.82 -1.65 -10.14
N GLY A 53 -17.46 -2.74 -10.59
CA GLY A 53 -16.88 -4.08 -10.60
C GLY A 53 -16.74 -4.69 -9.20
N ARG A 54 -16.23 -5.92 -9.13
CA ARG A 54 -16.03 -6.63 -7.87
C ARG A 54 -14.64 -7.27 -7.82
N PRO A 55 -13.72 -6.72 -7.01
CA PRO A 55 -12.42 -7.36 -6.81
C PRO A 55 -12.58 -8.75 -6.21
N GLU A 56 -11.78 -9.70 -6.69
CA GLU A 56 -11.57 -10.97 -6.00
C GLU A 56 -10.53 -10.79 -4.89
N THR A 57 -10.64 -11.54 -3.80
CA THR A 57 -9.63 -11.55 -2.74
C THR A 57 -8.77 -12.80 -2.88
N VAL A 58 -7.46 -12.61 -3.02
CA VAL A 58 -6.48 -13.68 -3.15
C VAL A 58 -5.60 -13.71 -1.91
N ALA A 59 -5.61 -14.82 -1.19
CA ALA A 59 -4.66 -15.07 -0.10
C ALA A 59 -3.26 -15.26 -0.70
N THR A 60 -2.28 -14.49 -0.24
CA THR A 60 -0.94 -14.47 -0.81
C THR A 60 0.10 -14.49 0.30
N PRO A 61 1.19 -15.26 0.18
CA PRO A 61 2.25 -15.24 1.18
C PRO A 61 2.93 -13.87 1.29
N SER A 62 3.60 -13.61 2.41
CA SER A 62 4.34 -12.38 2.65
C SER A 62 5.62 -12.68 3.43
N ALA A 63 6.59 -11.77 3.38
CA ALA A 63 7.87 -11.90 4.08
C ALA A 63 7.71 -12.17 5.59
N SER A 64 6.62 -11.70 6.20
CA SER A 64 6.33 -11.88 7.63
C SER A 64 5.94 -13.31 8.02
N GLY A 65 5.72 -14.21 7.05
CA GLY A 65 5.15 -15.54 7.28
C GLY A 65 3.64 -15.54 7.57
N LYS A 66 3.03 -14.39 7.86
CA LYS A 66 1.59 -14.27 8.18
C LYS A 66 0.69 -14.09 6.95
N GLY A 67 1.28 -13.89 5.78
CA GLY A 67 0.53 -13.65 4.54
C GLY A 67 -0.14 -12.28 4.46
N GLN A 68 -0.98 -12.13 3.44
CA GLN A 68 -1.79 -10.96 3.13
C GLN A 68 -2.96 -11.38 2.24
N ASN A 69 -4.03 -10.58 2.25
CA ASN A 69 -5.15 -10.73 1.31
C ASN A 69 -5.09 -9.60 0.29
N ILE A 70 -5.00 -9.92 -1.00
CA ILE A 70 -4.88 -8.94 -2.07
C ILE A 70 -6.20 -8.86 -2.84
N ALA A 71 -6.77 -7.66 -2.93
CA ALA A 71 -7.89 -7.37 -3.81
C ALA A 71 -7.36 -7.21 -5.25
N ARG A 72 -7.79 -8.09 -6.15
CA ARG A 72 -7.38 -8.11 -7.57
C ARG A 72 -8.58 -7.94 -8.48
N CYS A 73 -8.35 -7.34 -9.64
CA CYS A 73 -9.33 -7.39 -10.72
C CYS A 73 -9.41 -8.83 -11.26
N PRO A 74 -10.59 -9.47 -11.33
CA PRO A 74 -10.70 -10.84 -11.83
C PRO A 74 -10.38 -10.97 -13.33
N ALA A 75 -10.55 -9.92 -14.14
CA ALA A 75 -10.22 -9.95 -15.56
C ALA A 75 -8.73 -9.73 -15.84
N CYS A 76 -8.14 -8.62 -15.36
CA CYS A 76 -6.75 -8.28 -15.68
C CYS A 76 -5.73 -8.65 -14.58
N ARG A 77 -6.17 -9.20 -13.45
CA ARG A 77 -5.35 -9.68 -12.32
C ARG A 77 -4.51 -8.62 -11.61
N VAL A 78 -4.64 -7.36 -11.99
CA VAL A 78 -3.99 -6.22 -11.34
C VAL A 78 -4.38 -6.18 -9.87
N ALA A 79 -3.37 -6.11 -9.01
CA ALA A 79 -3.55 -5.86 -7.58
C ALA A 79 -3.90 -4.40 -7.35
N LEU A 80 -5.00 -4.14 -6.65
CA LEU A 80 -5.50 -2.80 -6.35
C LEU A 80 -5.09 -2.37 -4.94
N PHE A 81 -5.33 -3.24 -3.95
CA PHE A 81 -4.92 -3.01 -2.58
C PHE A 81 -4.74 -4.32 -1.82
N SER A 82 -3.97 -4.27 -0.73
CA SER A 82 -3.67 -5.42 0.11
C SER A 82 -4.07 -5.16 1.56
N HIS A 83 -4.50 -6.21 2.26
CA HIS A 83 -4.67 -6.25 3.70
C HIS A 83 -3.62 -7.21 4.27
N TYR A 84 -2.56 -6.66 4.86
CA TYR A 84 -1.55 -7.48 5.52
C TYR A 84 -2.06 -7.99 6.86
N ALA A 85 -1.83 -9.28 7.16
CA ALA A 85 -2.29 -9.89 8.40
C ALA A 85 -1.85 -9.12 9.67
N GLY A 86 -0.63 -8.57 9.66
CA GLY A 86 -0.10 -7.77 10.78
C GLY A 86 -0.77 -6.40 10.97
N ALA A 87 -1.42 -5.86 9.94
CA ALA A 87 -2.18 -4.60 10.01
C ALA A 87 -3.69 -4.83 10.22
N GLY A 88 -4.17 -6.03 9.90
CA GLY A 88 -5.59 -6.39 9.93
C GLY A 88 -6.36 -5.87 8.71
N HIS A 89 -7.63 -6.26 8.60
CA HIS A 89 -8.49 -5.89 7.47
C HIS A 89 -8.92 -4.42 7.48
N ARG A 90 -8.69 -3.70 8.58
CA ARG A 90 -9.06 -2.30 8.75
C ARG A 90 -8.12 -1.32 8.05
N MET A 91 -6.96 -1.78 7.61
CA MET A 91 -5.99 -0.94 6.89
C MET A 91 -5.66 -1.55 5.53
N ALA A 92 -5.95 -0.77 4.49
CA ALA A 92 -5.66 -1.10 3.11
C ALA A 92 -4.33 -0.48 2.67
N PHE A 93 -3.60 -1.23 1.86
CA PHE A 93 -2.34 -0.82 1.24
C PHE A 93 -2.61 -0.70 -0.26
N VAL A 94 -3.03 0.48 -0.70
CA VAL A 94 -3.45 0.77 -2.07
C VAL A 94 -2.23 0.90 -2.97
N ARG A 95 -2.21 0.18 -4.09
CA ARG A 95 -1.14 0.28 -5.08
C ARG A 95 -1.22 1.66 -5.73
N VAL A 96 -0.24 2.51 -5.47
CA VAL A 96 -0.27 3.90 -5.94
C VAL A 96 -0.36 3.98 -7.47
N GLY A 97 0.27 3.05 -8.18
CA GLY A 97 0.22 2.99 -9.64
C GLY A 97 -1.16 2.69 -10.24
N THR A 98 -2.15 2.30 -9.43
CA THR A 98 -3.55 2.11 -9.91
C THR A 98 -4.41 3.36 -9.71
N LEU A 99 -3.88 4.42 -9.11
CA LEU A 99 -4.56 5.72 -9.02
C LEU A 99 -4.58 6.39 -10.39
N ASP A 100 -5.60 7.20 -10.64
CA ASP A 100 -5.72 7.97 -11.87
C ASP A 100 -4.62 9.05 -11.97
N ASP A 101 -4.21 9.61 -10.83
CA ASP A 101 -3.02 10.46 -10.67
C ASP A 101 -2.09 9.85 -9.60
N PRO A 102 -1.14 8.99 -9.99
CA PRO A 102 -0.18 8.40 -9.06
C PRO A 102 0.80 9.41 -8.46
N ALA A 103 1.04 10.55 -9.11
CA ALA A 103 2.02 11.55 -8.67
C ALA A 103 1.58 12.27 -7.39
N ALA A 104 0.28 12.26 -7.09
CA ALA A 104 -0.28 12.79 -5.85
C ALA A 104 0.06 11.96 -4.59
N CYS A 105 0.66 10.76 -4.74
CA CYS A 105 1.11 9.91 -3.65
C CYS A 105 2.61 9.55 -3.80
N PRO A 106 3.53 10.54 -3.72
CA PRO A 106 4.96 10.24 -3.69
C PRO A 106 5.31 9.43 -2.43
N PRO A 107 6.44 8.71 -2.42
CA PRO A 107 6.85 7.97 -1.23
C PRO A 107 7.18 8.91 -0.06
N ASP A 108 6.60 8.63 1.10
CA ASP A 108 7.01 9.27 2.36
C ASP A 108 8.21 8.56 3.00
N ILE A 109 8.46 7.30 2.62
CA ILE A 109 9.58 6.50 3.12
C ILE A 109 9.97 5.38 2.16
N HIS A 110 11.26 5.08 2.10
CA HIS A 110 11.78 3.84 1.52
C HIS A 110 12.08 2.83 2.62
N ILE A 111 11.56 1.60 2.51
CA ILE A 111 11.73 0.54 3.51
C ILE A 111 12.29 -0.73 2.90
N PHE A 112 12.93 -1.57 3.73
CA PHE A 112 13.55 -2.83 3.34
C PHE A 112 14.63 -2.66 2.25
N THR A 113 15.39 -1.57 2.33
CA THR A 113 16.36 -1.19 1.30
C THR A 113 17.61 -2.08 1.26
N THR A 114 17.79 -2.95 2.26
CA THR A 114 18.78 -4.04 2.26
C THR A 114 18.67 -4.96 1.04
N THR A 115 17.49 -5.06 0.44
CA THR A 115 17.24 -5.88 -0.78
C THR A 115 16.84 -5.04 -2.00
N LYS A 116 17.02 -3.72 -1.94
CA LYS A 116 16.82 -2.81 -3.07
C LYS A 116 17.70 -3.22 -4.25
N GLN A 117 17.14 -3.15 -5.45
CA GLN A 117 17.91 -3.35 -6.66
C GLN A 117 19.12 -2.37 -6.73
N PRO A 118 20.34 -2.83 -7.05
CA PRO A 118 21.54 -1.98 -6.99
C PRO A 118 21.46 -0.72 -7.87
N TRP A 119 20.80 -0.84 -9.03
CA TRP A 119 20.65 0.24 -10.01
C TRP A 119 19.59 1.29 -9.65
N VAL A 120 18.77 1.08 -8.62
CA VAL A 120 17.81 2.09 -8.15
C VAL A 120 18.53 3.11 -7.28
N THR A 121 18.71 4.33 -7.76
CA THR A 121 19.30 5.42 -6.97
C THR A 121 18.23 6.09 -6.10
N LEU A 122 18.54 6.29 -4.81
CA LEU A 122 17.73 7.08 -3.88
C LEU A 122 18.51 8.35 -3.56
N ASP A 123 17.89 9.52 -3.71
CA ASP A 123 18.55 10.83 -3.59
C ASP A 123 18.72 11.31 -2.13
N GLY A 124 18.21 10.54 -1.17
CA GLY A 124 18.29 10.84 0.27
C GLY A 124 17.28 11.89 0.76
N ARG A 125 16.40 12.42 -0.09
CA ARG A 125 15.37 13.40 0.32
C ARG A 125 14.24 12.77 1.12
N VAL A 126 13.95 11.52 0.79
CA VAL A 126 12.96 10.68 1.48
C VAL A 126 13.71 9.73 2.42
N PRO A 127 13.29 9.55 3.68
CA PRO A 127 13.95 8.65 4.62
C PRO A 127 14.13 7.24 4.04
N VAL A 128 15.30 6.65 4.28
CA VAL A 128 15.69 5.34 3.75
C VAL A 128 15.99 4.39 4.90
N MET A 129 15.23 3.31 5.00
CA MET A 129 15.30 2.36 6.10
C MET A 129 15.72 0.98 5.60
N PRO A 130 16.74 0.35 6.22
CA PRO A 130 17.15 -1.00 5.87
C PRO A 130 16.05 -2.03 6.14
N ASP A 131 15.15 -1.76 7.09
CA ASP A 131 14.07 -2.61 7.57
C ASP A 131 12.78 -1.81 7.84
N TYR A 132 11.85 -2.38 8.60
CA TYR A 132 10.66 -1.68 9.06
C TYR A 132 11.00 -0.65 10.15
N TYR A 133 10.28 0.47 10.17
CA TYR A 133 10.54 1.60 11.05
C TYR A 133 9.46 1.78 12.12
N ARG A 134 9.72 2.68 13.07
CA ARG A 134 8.76 3.07 14.09
C ARG A 134 7.87 4.19 13.58
N ARG A 135 6.56 3.92 13.45
CA ARG A 135 5.58 4.89 12.91
C ARG A 135 5.60 6.23 13.64
N SER A 136 5.77 6.22 14.97
CA SER A 136 5.82 7.42 15.81
C SER A 136 6.94 8.39 15.46
N GLU A 137 7.99 7.94 14.77
CA GLU A 137 9.15 8.77 14.41
C GLU A 137 8.99 9.41 13.01
N HIS A 138 8.08 8.90 12.17
CA HIS A 138 8.01 9.28 10.75
C HIS A 138 6.62 9.71 10.27
N TRP A 139 5.54 9.24 10.89
CA TRP A 139 4.20 9.56 10.44
C TRP A 139 3.80 10.97 10.88
N PRO A 140 3.06 11.73 10.06
CA PRO A 140 2.45 12.97 10.49
C PRO A 140 1.57 12.76 11.73
N ALA A 141 1.50 13.76 12.60
CA ALA A 141 0.71 13.70 13.82
C ALA A 141 -0.76 13.34 13.56
N GLU A 142 -1.37 13.94 12.52
CA GLU A 142 -2.75 13.64 12.11
C GLU A 142 -2.92 12.16 11.70
N SER A 143 -1.98 11.62 10.92
CA SER A 143 -1.98 10.21 10.54
C SER A 143 -1.83 9.27 11.74
N LEU A 144 -1.02 9.66 12.74
CA LEU A 144 -0.90 8.90 13.99
C LEU A 144 -2.21 8.90 14.78
N THR A 145 -2.88 10.05 14.90
CA THR A 145 -4.19 10.15 15.56
C THR A 145 -5.24 9.27 14.88
N ARG A 146 -5.33 9.35 13.55
CA ARG A 146 -6.22 8.49 12.75
C ARG A 146 -5.91 7.01 12.92
N PHE A 147 -4.64 6.64 12.88
CA PHE A 147 -4.20 5.25 13.09
C PHE A 147 -4.52 4.74 14.51
N GLN A 148 -4.33 5.57 15.54
CA GLN A 148 -4.69 5.23 16.92
C GLN A 148 -6.20 5.03 17.08
N ALA A 149 -7.01 5.91 16.51
CA ALA A 149 -8.47 5.78 16.48
C ALA A 149 -8.90 4.48 15.79
N LEU A 150 -8.31 4.17 14.63
CA LEU A 150 -8.56 2.92 13.91
C LEU A 150 -8.24 1.69 14.77
N ARG A 151 -7.16 1.73 15.56
CA ARG A 151 -6.77 0.62 16.43
C ARG A 151 -7.65 0.47 17.66
N ALA A 152 -8.12 1.58 18.23
CA ALA A 152 -8.95 1.62 19.42
C ALA A 152 -10.43 1.28 19.15
N ALA A 153 -10.90 1.44 17.91
CA ALA A 153 -12.26 1.07 17.53
C ALA A 153 -12.52 -0.43 17.83
N PRO A 154 -13.71 -0.78 18.37
CA PRO A 154 -14.11 -2.17 18.53
C PRO A 154 -14.15 -2.90 17.18
N ALA A 155 -13.97 -4.22 17.23
CA ALA A 155 -13.98 -5.09 16.05
C ALA A 155 -15.38 -5.25 15.46
#